data_AF-A0A843FBK7-F1
#
_entry.id   AF-A0A843FBK7-F1
#
_cell.length_a   1.000
_cell.length_b   1.000
_cell.length_c   1.000
_cell.angle_alpha   90.00
_cell.angle_beta   90.00
_cell.angle_gamma   90.00
#
_symmetry.space_group_name_H-M   'P 1'
#
loop_
_entity.id
_entity.type
_entity.pdbx_description
1 polymer ?
#
loop_
_entity_poly.entity_id
_entity_poly.type
_entity_poly.pdbx_seq_one_letter_code
_entity_poly.pdbx_strand_id
1 'polypeptide(L)' 'TNQVQARHDAFFGCPTKAIGGHVLGHASTYRIWLKKGLAGKRIARLVDSPHLPEGEAVFKVTTDGIVD' A
#
# COMPACT_ATOMS: atom_id res chain seq x y z
N THR A 1 -5.69 8.91 2.55
CA THR A 1 -4.50 8.21 3.09
C THR A 1 -4.93 7.43 4.31
N ASN A 2 -4.26 6.33 4.64
CA ASN A 2 -4.65 5.51 5.80
C ASN A 2 -3.40 5.02 6.55
N GLN A 3 -3.51 4.92 7.87
CA GLN A 3 -2.46 4.35 8.72
C GLN A 3 -2.57 2.81 8.76
N VAL A 4 -1.52 2.18 9.30
CA VAL A 4 -1.42 0.73 9.42
C VAL A 4 -1.19 0.35 10.87
N GLN A 5 -1.72 -0.80 11.27
CA GLN A 5 -1.50 -1.40 12.58
C GLN A 5 -0.76 -2.72 12.45
N ALA A 6 -0.01 -3.10 13.48
CA ALA A 6 0.66 -4.38 13.55
C ALA A 6 -0.36 -5.53 13.57
N ARG A 7 -0.02 -6.62 12.88
CA ARG A 7 -0.82 -7.84 12.81
C ARG A 7 -0.05 -8.97 13.49
N HIS A 8 -0.36 -9.24 14.75
CA HIS A 8 0.39 -10.22 15.58
C HIS A 8 -0.05 -11.67 15.33
N ASP A 9 -1.18 -11.88 14.66
CA ASP A 9 -1.71 -13.20 14.29
C ASP A 9 -1.08 -13.78 13.01
N ALA A 10 -0.27 -12.99 12.28
CA ALA A 10 0.37 -13.45 11.06
C ALA A 10 1.79 -13.96 11.32
N PHE A 11 1.98 -15.29 11.28
CA PHE A 11 3.32 -15.92 11.29
C PHE A 11 4.08 -15.70 9.97
N PHE A 12 3.35 -15.56 8.85
CA PHE A 12 3.90 -15.31 7.52
C PHE A 12 3.05 -14.25 6.78
N GLY A 13 3.69 -13.45 5.92
CA GLY A 13 3.02 -12.41 5.12
C GLY A 13 3.27 -10.98 5.60
N CYS A 14 2.41 -10.04 5.18
CA CYS A 14 2.56 -8.63 5.54
C CYS A 14 2.30 -8.45 7.05
N PRO A 15 3.28 -7.96 7.84
CA PRO A 15 3.18 -7.87 9.30
C PRO A 15 2.23 -6.76 9.77
N THR A 16 1.61 -6.04 8.84
CA THR A 16 0.79 -4.87 9.09
C THR A 16 -0.47 -4.90 8.24
N LYS A 17 -1.58 -4.40 8.78
CA LYS A 17 -2.85 -4.25 8.07
C LYS A 17 -3.35 -2.82 8.13
N ALA A 18 -4.08 -2.38 7.10
CA ALA A 18 -4.74 -1.08 7.12
C ALA A 18 -5.76 -1.01 8.27
N ILE A 19 -5.87 0.15 8.94
CA ILE A 19 -6.90 0.37 9.96
C ILE A 19 -8.26 0.64 9.30
N GLY A 20 -9.35 0.57 10.08
CA GLY A 20 -10.72 0.83 9.59
C GLY A 20 -11.55 -0.42 9.25
N GLY A 21 -10.94 -1.61 9.29
CA GLY A 21 -11.66 -2.89 9.17
C GLY A 21 -12.46 -3.04 7.87
N HIS A 22 -13.55 -3.80 7.94
CA HIS A 22 -14.39 -4.12 6.78
C HIS A 22 -15.09 -2.89 6.19
N VAL A 23 -15.54 -1.95 7.02
CA VAL A 23 -16.27 -0.76 6.55
C VAL A 23 -15.42 0.03 5.56
N LEU A 24 -14.17 0.35 5.94
CA LEU A 24 -13.28 1.09 5.05
C LEU A 24 -12.81 0.23 3.86
N GLY A 25 -12.68 -1.08 4.07
CA GLY A 25 -12.36 -2.04 3.00
C GLY A 25 -13.38 -2.02 1.86
N HIS A 26 -14.69 -2.09 2.19
CA HIS A 26 -15.76 -2.09 1.19
C HIS A 26 -16.04 -0.73 0.58
N ALA A 27 -15.86 0.35 1.34
CA ALA A 27 -16.10 1.70 0.85
C ALA A 27 -15.04 2.19 -0.16
N SER A 28 -13.84 1.60 -0.14
CA SER A 28 -12.70 2.03 -0.97
C SER A 28 -12.62 1.22 -2.26
N THR A 29 -12.82 1.86 -3.41
CA THR A 29 -12.76 1.19 -4.73
C THR A 29 -11.34 0.77 -5.13
N TYR A 30 -10.34 1.57 -4.78
CA TYR A 30 -8.93 1.27 -5.04
C TYR A 30 -8.15 1.36 -3.75
N ARG A 31 -7.32 0.36 -3.47
CA ARG A 31 -6.45 0.34 -2.30
C ARG A 31 -5.02 0.09 -2.71
N ILE A 32 -4.17 1.08 -2.45
CA ILE A 32 -2.74 1.05 -2.79
C ILE A 32 -1.94 0.97 -1.49
N TRP A 33 -1.03 0.01 -1.43
CA TRP A 33 -0.08 -0.14 -0.35
C TRP A 33 1.25 0.52 -0.71
N LEU A 34 1.73 1.42 0.15
CA LEU A 34 2.97 2.14 -0.05
C LEU A 34 4.08 1.57 0.84
N LYS A 35 5.17 1.13 0.21
CA LYS A 35 6.37 0.62 0.90
C LYS A 35 7.57 1.49 0.56
N LYS A 36 8.42 1.73 1.56
CA LYS A 36 9.75 2.33 1.34
C LYS A 36 10.70 1.27 0.79
N GLY A 37 11.29 1.53 -0.36
CA GLY A 37 12.35 0.72 -0.96
C GLY A 37 13.74 1.21 -0.58
N LEU A 38 14.77 0.60 -1.17
CA LEU A 38 16.16 1.03 -1.06
C LEU A 38 16.42 2.28 -1.92
N ALA A 39 17.50 3.01 -1.61
CA ALA A 39 17.98 4.15 -2.39
C ALA A 39 16.90 5.21 -2.71
N GLY A 40 16.05 5.52 -1.73
CA GLY A 40 15.02 6.55 -1.87
C GLY A 40 13.78 6.14 -2.69
N LYS A 41 13.75 4.92 -3.25
CA LYS A 41 12.59 4.40 -3.99
C LYS A 41 11.38 4.16 -3.09
N ARG A 42 10.21 4.19 -3.69
CA ARG A 42 8.90 3.88 -3.13
C ARG A 42 8.22 2.89 -4.05
N ILE A 43 7.49 1.96 -3.45
CA ILE A 43 6.76 0.92 -4.16
C ILE A 43 5.30 1.09 -3.80
N ALA A 44 4.46 1.36 -4.80
CA ALA A 44 3.02 1.34 -4.72
C ALA A 44 2.51 0.01 -5.24
N ARG A 45 1.94 -0.83 -4.37
CA ARG A 45 1.29 -2.07 -4.76
C ARG A 45 -0.22 -1.88 -4.77
N LEU A 46 -0.89 -2.16 -5.89
CA LEU A 46 -2.34 -2.22 -5.94
C LEU A 46 -2.80 -3.52 -5.25
N VAL A 47 -3.53 -3.38 -4.15
CA VAL A 47 -4.03 -4.48 -3.32
C VAL A 47 -5.48 -4.81 -3.64
N ASP A 48 -6.23 -3.83 -4.14
CA ASP A 48 -7.64 -4.00 -4.43
C ASP A 48 -8.07 -3.08 -5.57
N SER A 49 -8.85 -3.63 -6.49
CA SER A 49 -9.47 -2.91 -7.58
C SER A 49 -10.62 -3.73 -8.19
N PRO A 50 -11.61 -3.08 -8.83
CA PRO A 50 -12.72 -3.79 -9.45
C PRO A 50 -12.39 -4.46 -10.79
N HIS A 51 -11.30 -4.06 -11.48
CA HIS A 51 -11.03 -4.51 -12.85
C HIS A 51 -9.54 -4.59 -13.26
N LEU A 52 -8.63 -4.11 -12.43
CA LEU A 52 -7.18 -4.20 -12.66
C LEU A 52 -6.59 -5.35 -11.85
N PRO A 53 -5.61 -6.08 -12.41
CA PRO A 53 -4.85 -7.06 -11.65
C PRO A 53 -3.98 -6.39 -10.58
N GLU A 54 -3.59 -7.14 -9.55
CA GLU A 54 -2.57 -6.69 -8.61
C GLU A 54 -1.27 -6.37 -9.37
N GLY A 55 -0.65 -5.24 -9.03
CA GLY A 55 0.54 -4.74 -9.71
C GLY A 55 1.35 -3.80 -8.83
N GLU A 56 2.62 -3.60 -9.19
CA GLU A 56 3.53 -2.70 -8.49
C GLU A 56 4.04 -1.60 -9.40
N ALA A 57 4.02 -0.37 -8.89
CA ALA A 57 4.68 0.77 -9.50
C ALA A 57 5.81 1.24 -8.59
N VAL A 58 7.01 1.39 -9.13
CA VAL A 58 8.17 1.91 -8.41
C VAL A 58 8.38 3.36 -8.83
N PHE A 59 8.46 4.24 -7.84
CA PHE A 59 8.71 5.65 -8.05
C PHE A 59 9.67 6.18 -6.99
N LYS A 60 10.08 7.44 -7.09
CA LYS A 60 10.89 8.17 -6.10
C LYS A 60 10.15 9.42 -5.65
N VAL A 61 10.53 9.91 -4.48
CA VAL A 61 10.06 11.18 -3.95
C VAL A 61 11.27 12.09 -3.81
N THR A 62 11.33 13.13 -4.64
CA THR A 62 12.37 14.17 -4.63
C THR A 62 11.79 15.49 -4.13
N THR A 63 12.61 16.54 -4.11
CA THR A 63 12.18 17.91 -3.79
C THR A 63 11.13 18.42 -4.77
N ASP A 64 11.17 17.96 -6.02
CA ASP A 64 10.23 18.34 -7.08
C ASP A 64 8.93 17.51 -7.04
N GLY A 65 8.81 16.58 -6.09
CA GLY A 65 7.64 15.74 -5.89
C GLY A 65 7.87 14.27 -6.27
N ILE A 66 6.88 13.66 -6.91
CA ILE A 66 6.97 12.27 -7.38
C ILE A 66 7.65 12.26 -8.75
N VAL A 67 8.75 11.53 -8.85
CA VAL A 67 9.55 11.35 -10.06
C VAL A 67 9.97 9.88 -10.13
N ASP A 68 10.52 9.42 -11.26
CA ASP A 68 10.74 7.99 -11.54
C ASP A 68 9.47 7.29 -12.06
#